data_AF-A0A844C948-F1
#
_entry.id   AF-A0A844C948-F1
#
_cell.length_a   1.000
_cell.length_b   1.000
_cell.length_c   1.000
_cell.angle_alpha   90.00
_cell.angle_beta   90.00
_cell.angle_gamma   90.00
#
_symmetry.space_group_name_H-M   'P 1'
#
loop_
_entity.id
_entity.type
_entity.pdbx_description
1 polymer ?
#
loop_
_entity_poly.entity_id
_entity_poly.type
_entity_poly.pdbx_seq_one_letter_code
_entity_poly.pdbx_strand_id
1 'polypeptide(L)' 'MPISDKLIDQLLDGCDSPEDILGEAGLLKQLTKKVAERVLEAEMEAHLGYAPNVSAGNNSGNSSGNS' A
#
# COMPACT_ATOMS: atom_id res chain seq x y z
N MET A 1 -14.94 3.02 1.15
CA MET A 1 -16.02 2.31 1.87
C MET A 1 -16.14 2.91 3.26
N PRO A 2 -17.35 3.18 3.76
CA PRO A 2 -17.53 3.57 5.16
C PRO A 2 -17.20 2.40 6.08
N ILE A 3 -16.72 2.70 7.28
CA ILE A 3 -16.56 1.70 8.36
C ILE A 3 -17.98 1.37 8.87
N SER A 4 -18.30 0.08 8.99
CA SER A 4 -19.60 -0.37 9.46
C SER A 4 -19.64 -0.48 10.99
N ASP A 5 -20.81 -0.25 11.58
CA ASP A 5 -21.01 -0.39 13.03
C ASP A 5 -20.63 -1.79 13.51
N LYS A 6 -20.99 -2.83 12.75
CA LYS A 6 -20.58 -4.21 13.04
C LYS A 6 -19.06 -4.38 13.16
N LEU A 7 -18.28 -3.69 12.32
CA LEU A 7 -16.82 -3.74 12.40
C LEU A 7 -16.32 -2.99 13.64
N ILE A 8 -16.96 -1.89 14.01
CA ILE A 8 -16.65 -1.17 15.26
C ILE A 8 -16.92 -2.07 16.46
N ASP A 9 -18.09 -2.73 16.52
CA ASP A 9 -18.43 -3.65 17.61
C ASP A 9 -17.41 -4.79 17.73
N GLN A 10 -16.95 -5.34 16.60
CA GLN A 10 -15.90 -6.37 16.59
C GLN A 10 -14.54 -5.86 17.07
N LEU A 11 -14.19 -4.61 16.75
CA LEU A 11 -12.94 -4.00 17.18
C LEU A 11 -12.95 -3.65 18.68
N LEU A 12 -14.13 -3.30 19.21
CA LEU A 12 -14.33 -3.00 20.63
C LEU A 12 -14.50 -4.24 21.50
N ASP A 13 -14.70 -5.42 20.91
CA ASP A 13 -14.84 -6.67 21.66
C ASP A 13 -13.58 -6.95 22.50
N GLY A 14 -13.77 -7.15 23.81
CA GLY A 14 -12.69 -7.32 24.77
C GLY A 14 -11.94 -6.04 25.19
N CYS A 15 -12.41 -4.85 24.81
CA CYS A 15 -11.92 -3.58 25.36
C CYS A 15 -12.78 -3.15 26.55
N ASP A 16 -12.24 -3.26 27.77
CA ASP A 16 -12.99 -2.97 29.00
C ASP A 16 -12.77 -1.54 29.52
N SER A 17 -11.71 -0.86 29.05
CA SER A 17 -11.34 0.48 29.50
C SER A 17 -11.02 1.44 28.35
N PRO A 18 -11.10 2.77 28.59
CA PRO A 18 -10.63 3.76 27.62
C PRO A 18 -9.14 3.61 27.27
N GLU A 19 -8.34 3.08 28.19
CA GLU A 19 -6.90 2.84 28.01
C GLU A 19 -6.64 1.71 27.00
N ASP A 20 -7.50 0.70 26.94
CA ASP A 20 -7.40 -0.38 25.94
C ASP A 20 -7.63 0.13 24.52
N ILE A 21 -8.33 1.27 24.37
CA ILE A 21 -8.65 1.87 23.07
C ILE A 21 -7.66 3.00 22.73
N LEU A 22 -7.47 3.93 23.66
CA LEU A 22 -6.75 5.20 23.48
C LEU A 22 -5.36 5.23 24.12
N GLY A 23 -5.02 4.23 24.94
CA GLY A 23 -3.75 4.15 25.64
C GLY A 23 -2.55 3.96 24.71
N GLU A 24 -1.36 3.94 25.29
CA GLU A 24 -0.11 3.89 24.52
C GLU A 24 0.06 2.58 23.75
N ALA A 25 -0.53 1.49 24.24
CA ALA A 25 -0.66 0.22 23.54
C ALA A 25 -2.10 -0.05 23.06
N GLY A 26 -2.94 0.98 23.02
CA GLY A 26 -4.36 0.85 22.73
C GLY A 26 -4.68 0.47 21.28
N LEU A 27 -5.89 0.00 21.08
CA LEU A 27 -6.45 -0.47 19.82
C LEU A 27 -6.19 0.50 18.65
N LEU A 28 -6.39 1.81 18.84
CA LEU A 28 -6.24 2.77 17.74
C LEU A 28 -4.79 2.85 17.23
N LYS A 29 -3.81 2.77 18.14
CA LYS A 29 -2.39 2.77 17.76
C LYS A 29 -2.03 1.49 17.02
N GLN A 30 -2.50 0.34 17.51
CA GLN A 30 -2.29 -0.95 16.86
C GLN A 30 -2.93 -0.99 15.45
N LEU A 31 -4.16 -0.49 15.33
CA LEU A 31 -4.87 -0.41 14.05
C LEU A 31 -4.13 0.48 13.06
N THR A 32 -3.74 1.68 13.48
CA THR A 32 -2.98 2.63 12.64
C THR A 32 -1.68 1.98 12.15
N LYS A 33 -0.94 1.32 13.04
CA LYS A 33 0.30 0.61 12.70
C LYS A 33 0.06 -0.46 11.65
N LYS A 34 -0.91 -1.36 11.86
CA LYS A 34 -1.22 -2.46 10.94
C LYS A 34 -1.64 -1.97 9.55
N VAL A 35 -2.42 -0.89 9.50
CA VAL A 35 -2.81 -0.27 8.23
C VAL A 35 -1.59 0.29 7.51
N ALA A 36 -0.71 1.03 8.21
CA ALA A 36 0.51 1.58 7.62
C ALA A 36 1.44 0.48 7.11
N GLU A 37 1.64 -0.58 7.89
CA GLU A 37 2.45 -1.74 7.50
C GLU A 37 1.91 -2.42 6.24
N ARG A 38 0.59 -2.56 6.11
CA ARG A 38 -0.03 -3.19 4.94
C ARG A 38 0.04 -2.32 3.69
N VAL A 39 -0.04 -0.99 3.84
CA VAL A 39 0.20 -0.07 2.73
C VAL A 39 1.65 -0.17 2.28
N LEU A 40 2.61 -0.17 3.22
CA LEU A 40 4.02 -0.27 2.90
C LEU A 40 4.38 -1.62 2.24
N GLU A 41 3.82 -2.72 2.73
CA GLU A 41 3.97 -4.05 2.12
C GLU A 41 3.41 -4.08 0.69
N ALA A 42 2.21 -3.53 0.49
CA ALA A 42 1.60 -3.42 -0.84
C ALA A 42 2.41 -2.52 -1.79
N GLU A 43 3.04 -1.46 -1.29
CA GLU A 43 3.98 -0.64 -2.06
C GLU A 43 5.22 -1.43 -2.45
N MET A 44 5.81 -2.22 -1.55
CA MET A 44 6.95 -3.08 -1.88
C MET A 44 6.60 -4.15 -2.93
N GLU A 45 5.42 -4.76 -2.84
CA GLU A 45 4.92 -5.71 -3.84
C GLU A 45 4.61 -5.04 -5.18
N ALA A 46 4.01 -3.84 -5.17
CA ALA A 46 3.68 -3.08 -6.36
C ALA A 46 4.92 -2.46 -7.04
N HIS A 47 5.96 -2.11 -6.28
CA HIS A 47 7.20 -1.52 -6.78
C HIS A 47 8.27 -2.55 -7.22
N LEU A 48 7.99 -3.85 -7.12
CA LEU A 48 8.74 -4.89 -7.86
C LEU A 48 8.17 -5.15 -9.26
N GLY A 49 7.11 -4.45 -9.65
CA GLY A 49 6.58 -4.40 -11.02
C GLY A 49 7.41 -3.49 -11.91
N TYR A 50 8.45 -4.06 -12.53
CA TYR A 50 9.17 -3.57 -13.71
C TYR A 50 8.58 -2.34 -14.41
N ALA A 51 9.41 -1.31 -14.63
CA ALA A 51 9.20 -0.43 -15.77
C ALA A 51 9.08 -1.30 -17.05
N PRO A 52 7.94 -1.28 -17.76
CA PRO A 52 7.88 -1.88 -19.08
C PRO A 52 8.71 -0.99 -20.00
N ASN A 53 9.86 -1.54 -20.36
CA ASN A 53 10.66 -1.25 -21.53
C ASN A 53 9.91 -0.37 -22.56
N VAL A 54 10.11 0.96 -22.53
CA VAL A 54 9.98 1.74 -23.75
C VAL A 54 11.13 1.30 -24.63
N SER A 55 10.81 0.33 -25.49
CA SER A 55 11.55 -0.06 -26.65
C SER A 55 12.15 1.18 -27.31
N ALA A 56 13.46 1.41 -27.13
CA ALA A 56 14.24 2.18 -28.08
C ALA A 56 14.39 1.36 -29.37
N GLY A 57 13.25 1.07 -30.00
CA GLY A 57 13.16 0.66 -31.38
C GLY A 57 13.35 1.90 -32.25
N ASN A 58 14.57 2.44 -32.29
CA ASN A 58 15.03 3.12 -33.49
C ASN A 58 16.02 2.19 -34.17
N ASN A 59 15.44 1.37 -35.04
CA ASN A 59 16.03 0.96 -36.29
C ASN A 59 17.00 2.03 -36.84
N SER A 60 18.29 1.92 -36.53
CA SER A 60 19.34 2.57 -37.31
C SER A 60 19.42 1.82 -38.65
N GLY A 61 18.42 2.09 -39.48
CA GLY A 61 18.32 1.66 -40.86
C GLY A 61 18.77 2.80 -41.75
N ASN A 62 19.90 2.58 -42.40
CA ASN A 62 20.19 3.00 -43.76
C ASN A 62 20.28 4.52 -44.05
N SER A 63 21.51 5.04 -44.00
CA SER A 63 21.95 6.12 -44.89
C SER A 63 22.88 5.54 -45.95
N SER A 64 22.30 4.86 -46.94
CA SER A 64 22.91 4.69 -48.26
C SER A 64 22.31 5.78 -49.16
N GLY A 65 23.08 6.84 -49.43
CA GLY A 65 22.66 7.96 -50.27
C GLY A 65 23.86 8.49 -51.04
N ASN A 66 24.00 7.95 -52.26
CA ASN A 66 24.94 8.29 -53.32
C ASN A 66 24.80 9.76 -53.80
N SER A 67 25.90 10.51 -53.87
CA SER A 67 26.30 11.49 -54.91
C SER A 67 27.69 12.07 -54.60
#